data_AF-A0A0G0Z1I1-F1
#
_entry.id   AF-A0A0G0Z1I1-F1
#
_cell.length_a   1.000
_cell.length_b   1.000
_cell.length_c   1.000
_cell.angle_alpha   90.00
_cell.angle_beta   90.00
_cell.angle_gamma   90.00
#
_symmetry.space_group_name_H-M   'P 1'
#
loop_
_entity.id
_entity.type
_entity.pdbx_description
1 polymer ?
#
loop_
_entity_poly.entity_id
_entity_poly.type
_entity_poly.pdbx_seq_one_letter_code
_entity_poly.pdbx_strand_id
1 'polypeptide(L)' 'MATLIQPKIKRKSSNATGQLLNEVLHEIRSLRREFSLILPQEDLEDYVHPEQIKRSYEKALKKYPPARI' A
#
# COMPACT_ATOMS: atom_id res chain seq x y z
N MET A 1 26.00 -43.36 -26.32
CA MET A 1 24.94 -42.38 -26.61
C MET A 1 24.26 -42.00 -25.30
N ALA A 2 23.90 -40.71 -25.20
CA ALA A 2 22.97 -40.06 -24.26
C ALA A 2 23.65 -38.88 -23.52
N THR A 3 23.68 -37.72 -24.17
CA THR A 3 23.94 -36.44 -23.53
C THR A 3 22.68 -36.01 -22.79
N LEU A 4 22.76 -35.87 -21.46
CA LEU A 4 21.68 -35.32 -20.64
C LEU A 4 21.59 -33.81 -20.89
N ILE A 5 20.68 -33.41 -21.78
CA ILE A 5 20.33 -32.02 -22.00
C ILE A 5 19.53 -31.55 -20.78
N GLN A 6 20.17 -30.82 -19.87
CA GLN A 6 19.46 -30.14 -18.80
C GLN A 6 18.65 -28.97 -19.42
N PRO A 7 17.32 -28.92 -19.23
CA PRO A 7 16.54 -27.79 -19.71
C PRO A 7 16.94 -26.53 -18.93
N LYS A 8 17.50 -25.53 -19.64
CA LYS A 8 17.69 -24.19 -19.08
C LYS A 8 16.32 -23.62 -18.70
N ILE A 9 15.99 -23.66 -17.41
CA ILE A 9 14.81 -22.98 -16.87
C ILE A 9 15.05 -21.48 -17.05
N LYS A 10 14.44 -20.91 -18.10
CA LYS A 10 14.41 -19.48 -18.35
C LYS A 10 13.52 -18.87 -17.27
N ARG A 11 14.11 -18.39 -16.17
CA ARG A 11 13.38 -17.68 -15.10
C ARG A 11 12.65 -16.49 -15.74
N LYS A 12 11.32 -16.62 -15.88
CA LYS A 12 10.47 -15.61 -16.50
C LYS A 12 10.33 -14.43 -15.52
N SER A 13 11.12 -13.40 -15.82
CA SER A 13 11.06 -12.00 -15.38
C SER A 13 10.38 -11.67 -14.04
N SER A 14 11.17 -11.13 -13.11
CA SER A 14 10.78 -10.40 -11.89
C SER A 14 9.74 -9.27 -12.08
N ASN A 15 9.39 -8.92 -13.33
CA ASN A 15 8.40 -7.88 -13.64
C ASN A 15 6.94 -8.27 -13.34
N ALA A 16 6.58 -9.56 -13.42
CA ALA A 16 5.19 -9.98 -13.22
C ALA A 16 4.72 -9.72 -11.78
N THR A 17 5.59 -9.95 -10.80
CA THR A 17 5.31 -9.67 -9.39
C THR A 17 5.19 -8.17 -9.12
N GLY A 18 6.01 -7.33 -9.77
CA GLY A 18 5.92 -5.87 -9.65
C GLY A 18 4.63 -5.31 -10.26
N GLN A 19 4.18 -5.86 -11.38
CA GLN A 19 2.91 -5.50 -12.01
C GLN A 19 1.72 -5.87 -11.13
N LEU A 20 1.70 -7.10 -10.61
CA LEU A 20 0.65 -7.54 -9.67
C LEU A 20 0.59 -6.67 -8.41
N LEU A 21 1.75 -6.35 -7.82
CA LEU A 21 1.80 -5.46 -6.65
C LEU A 21 1.21 -4.09 -6.95
N ASN A 22 1.51 -3.53 -8.13
CA ASN A 22 0.97 -2.24 -8.55
C ASN A 22 -0.55 -2.29 -8.75
N GLU A 23 -1.08 -3.38 -9.30
CA GLU A 23 -2.53 -3.59 -9.47
C GLU A 23 -3.22 -3.68 -8.11
N VAL A 24 -2.69 -4.47 -7.18
CA VAL A 24 -3.23 -4.58 -5.81
C VAL A 24 -3.21 -3.23 -5.09
N LEU A 25 -2.09 -2.49 -5.18
CA LEU A 25 -1.99 -1.15 -4.58
C LEU A 25 -2.95 -0.15 -5.24
N HIS A 26 -3.20 -0.26 -6.55
CA HIS A 26 -4.18 0.56 -7.24
C HIS A 26 -5.59 0.29 -6.70
N GLU A 27 -5.97 -0.99 -6.58
CA GLU A 27 -7.28 -1.39 -6.06
C GLU A 27 -7.50 -0.92 -4.62
N ILE A 28 -6.51 -1.11 -3.72
CA ILE A 28 -6.57 -0.60 -2.35
C ILE A 28 -6.79 0.92 -2.32
N ARG A 29 -6.12 1.67 -3.21
CA ARG A 29 -6.29 3.13 -3.30
C ARG A 29 -7.68 3.51 -3.81
N SER A 30 -8.25 2.76 -4.76
CA SER A 30 -9.61 2.97 -5.25
C SER A 30 -10.62 2.76 -4.13
N LEU A 31 -10.54 1.62 -3.45
CA LEU A 31 -11.38 1.29 -2.31
C LEU A 31 -11.26 2.38 -1.24
N ARG A 32 -10.05 2.82 -0.87
CA ARG A 32 -9.87 3.90 0.12
C ARG A 32 -10.60 5.19 -0.28
N ARG A 33 -10.61 5.56 -1.57
CA ARG A 33 -11.34 6.76 -2.04
C ARG A 33 -12.84 6.59 -1.88
N GLU A 34 -13.38 5.43 -2.23
CA GLU A 34 -14.79 5.10 -2.05
C GLU A 34 -15.19 5.08 -0.57
N PHE A 35 -14.36 4.49 0.29
CA PHE A 35 -14.55 4.49 1.74
C PHE A 35 -14.41 5.88 2.37
N SER A 36 -13.55 6.76 1.84
CA SER A 36 -13.38 8.12 2.40
C SER A 36 -14.63 8.99 2.26
N LEU A 37 -15.56 8.64 1.37
CA LEU A 37 -16.86 9.31 1.24
C LEU A 37 -17.88 8.83 2.29
N ILE A 38 -17.65 7.66 2.89
CA ILE A 38 -18.59 6.96 3.78
C ILE A 38 -18.04 6.89 5.22
N LEU A 39 -16.72 7.00 5.38
CA LEU A 39 -16.09 7.02 6.69
C LEU A 39 -16.65 8.20 7.47
N PRO A 40 -17.29 7.95 8.63
CA PRO A 40 -17.64 9.04 9.52
C PRO A 40 -16.37 9.82 9.80
N GLN A 41 -16.47 11.15 9.80
CA GLN A 41 -15.42 11.97 10.39
C GLN A 41 -15.39 11.59 11.87
N GLU A 42 -14.55 10.62 12.22
CA GLU A 42 -14.37 10.20 13.60
C GLU A 42 -13.89 11.42 14.37
N ASP A 43 -14.74 11.86 15.31
CA ASP A 43 -14.37 12.91 16.22
C ASP A 43 -13.37 12.35 17.25
N LEU A 44 -12.33 13.12 17.53
CA LEU A 44 -11.31 12.72 18.49
C LEU A 44 -11.73 13.01 19.94
N GLU A 45 -12.82 13.77 20.15
CA GLU A 45 -13.27 14.21 21.49
C GLU A 45 -13.49 13.06 22.48
N ASP A 46 -13.95 11.90 22.03
CA ASP A 46 -14.24 10.75 22.89
C ASP A 46 -12.99 9.88 23.20
N TYR A 47 -11.83 10.20 22.61
CA TYR A 47 -10.59 9.48 22.87
C TYR A 47 -9.93 9.95 24.17
N VAL A 48 -9.25 9.04 24.85
CA VAL A 48 -8.56 9.35 26.11
C VAL A 48 -7.46 10.44 25.93
N HIS A 49 -6.84 10.53 24.75
CA HIS A 49 -5.71 11.43 24.46
C HIS A 49 -5.75 12.04 23.04
N PRO A 50 -6.71 12.91 22.71
CA PRO A 50 -6.89 13.46 21.35
C PRO A 50 -5.66 14.22 20.85
N GLU A 51 -5.07 15.06 21.72
CA GLU A 51 -3.88 15.85 21.40
C GLU A 51 -2.66 14.99 21.06
N GLN A 52 -2.51 13.84 21.72
CA GLN A 52 -1.40 12.92 21.44
C GLN A 52 -1.57 12.24 20.08
N ILE A 53 -2.80 11.81 19.78
CA ILE A 53 -3.16 11.23 18.48
C ILE A 53 -2.87 12.23 17.37
N LYS A 54 -3.35 13.47 17.49
CA LYS A 54 -3.09 14.55 16.53
C LYS A 54 -1.60 14.79 16.30
N ARG A 55 -0.82 14.94 17.38
CA ARG A 55 0.64 15.13 17.29
C ARG A 55 1.35 13.95 16.61
N SER A 56 0.91 12.72 16.89
CA SER A 56 1.47 11.53 16.26
C SER A 56 1.19 11.48 14.75
N TYR A 57 -0.02 11.86 14.35
CA TYR A 57 -0.43 11.94 12.96
C TYR A 57 0.35 13.02 12.21
N GLU A 58 0.52 14.21 12.79
CA GLU A 58 1.35 15.27 12.20
C GLU A 58 2.82 14.85 12.03
N LYS A 59 3.39 14.11 12.99
CA LYS A 59 4.74 13.53 12.86
C LYS A 59 4.80 12.52 11.71
N ALA A 60 3.77 11.69 11.57
CA ALA A 60 3.69 10.72 10.49
C ALA A 60 3.61 11.42 9.12
N LEU A 61 2.80 12.48 8.99
CA LEU A 61 2.70 13.26 7.75
C LEU A 61 4.03 13.88 7.32
N LYS A 62 4.86 14.33 8.27
CA LYS A 62 6.20 14.85 7.97
C LYS A 62 7.12 13.77 7.42
N LYS A 63 7.03 12.55 7.95
CA LYS A 63 7.88 11.41 7.56
C LYS A 63 7.40 10.72 6.28
N TYR A 64 6.09 10.68 6.09
CA TYR A 64 5.40 10.01 4.99
C TYR A 64 4.42 11.01 4.37
N PRO A 65 4.92 12.03 3.64
CA PRO A 65 4.04 13.01 3.03
C PRO A 65 3.08 12.30 2.06
N PRO A 66 1.79 12.69 2.05
CA PRO A 66 0.85 12.14 1.10
C PRO A 66 1.38 12.41 -0.32
N ALA A 67 1.40 11.37 -1.14
CA ALA A 67 1.76 11.52 -2.54
C ALA A 67 0.84 12.57 -3.15
N ARG A 68 1.42 13.65 -3.70
CA ARG A 68 0.66 14.64 -4.45
C ARG A 68 0.00 13.90 -5.61
N ILE A 69 -1.33 13.85 -5.61
CA ILE A 69 -2.15 13.31 -6.69
C ILE A 69 -2.19 14.36 -7.80
#